data_AF-A0A0S9QSP8-F1
#
_entry.id   AF-A0A0S9QSP8-F1
#
_cell.length_a   1.000
_cell.length_b   1.000
_cell.length_c   1.000
_cell.angle_alpha   90.00
_cell.angle_beta   90.00
_cell.angle_gamma   90.00
#
_symmetry.space_group_name_H-M   'P 1'
#
loop_
_entity.id
_entity.type
_entity.pdbx_description
1 polymer ?
#
loop_
_entity_poly.entity_id
_entity_poly.type
_entity_poly.pdbx_seq_one_letter_code
_entity_poly.pdbx_strand_id
1 'polypeptide(L)'
;MADLETARIAQSPHFKELVHERTRFGWTLTIIMLLIYFGFIGLIAFDKALLAVKIGGGTASLGLVLGVAVIVLAFILTGIYVQRANGRFDQLTAALKRDLGR
;
A
#
# COMPACT_ATOMS: atom_id res chain seq x y z
N MET A 1 -19.33 -2.04 29.60
CA MET A 1 -19.13 -0.58 29.66
C MET A 1 -18.20 -0.10 28.54
N ALA A 2 -17.07 -0.78 28.28
CA ALA A 2 -16.18 -0.48 27.14
C ALA A 2 -16.89 -0.48 25.76
N ASP A 3 -17.88 -1.37 25.55
CA ASP A 3 -18.59 -1.46 24.27
C ASP A 3 -19.49 -0.25 23.98
N LEU A 4 -20.08 0.36 25.02
CA LEU A 4 -20.96 1.54 24.86
C LEU A 4 -20.14 2.79 24.53
N GLU A 5 -18.96 2.95 25.14
CA GLU A 5 -18.05 4.05 24.80
C GLU A 5 -17.46 3.89 23.40
N THR A 6 -17.09 2.66 23.01
CA THR A 6 -16.61 2.35 21.66
C THR A 6 -17.68 2.63 20.61
N ALA A 7 -18.94 2.25 20.86
CA ALA A 7 -20.07 2.54 19.97
C ALA A 7 -20.33 4.05 19.85
N ARG A 8 -20.20 4.81 20.94
CA ARG A 8 -20.40 6.27 20.95
C ARG A 8 -19.30 6.99 20.15
N ILE A 9 -18.06 6.53 20.27
CA ILE A 9 -16.91 7.04 19.49
C ILE A 9 -17.09 6.72 18.00
N ALA A 10 -17.54 5.49 17.66
CA ALA A 10 -17.81 5.07 16.29
C ALA A 10 -18.92 5.89 15.61
N GLN A 11 -19.88 6.39 16.39
CA GLN A 11 -20.94 7.26 15.89
C GLN A 11 -20.53 8.73 15.74
N SER A 12 -19.37 9.14 16.29
CA SER A 12 -18.90 10.52 16.20
C SER A 12 -18.61 10.92 14.73
N PRO A 13 -18.95 12.16 14.31
CA PRO A 13 -18.68 12.64 12.96
C PRO A 13 -17.19 12.59 12.60
N HIS A 14 -16.33 12.96 13.55
CA HIS A 14 -14.87 12.92 13.38
C HIS A 14 -14.32 11.52 13.12
N PHE A 15 -14.86 10.49 13.78
CA PHE A 15 -14.43 9.12 13.53
C PHE A 15 -14.86 8.63 12.15
N LYS A 16 -16.09 8.95 11.73
CA LYS A 16 -16.60 8.59 10.40
C LYS A 16 -15.80 9.24 9.28
N GLU A 17 -15.46 10.52 9.42
CA GLU A 17 -14.64 11.25 8.45
C GLU A 17 -13.23 10.63 8.32
N LEU A 18 -12.62 10.26 9.45
CA LEU A 18 -11.32 9.60 9.49
C LEU A 18 -11.33 8.20 8.84
N VAL A 19 -12.36 7.41 9.12
CA VAL A 19 -12.56 6.09 8.48
C VAL A 19 -12.78 6.27 6.99
N HIS A 20 -13.54 7.27 6.57
CA HIS A 20 -13.83 7.52 5.16
C HIS A 20 -12.58 7.92 4.38
N GLU A 21 -11.74 8.82 4.91
CA GLU A 21 -10.46 9.18 4.29
C GLU A 21 -9.51 7.98 4.15
N ARG A 22 -9.37 7.18 5.21
CA ARG A 22 -8.54 5.97 5.18
C ARG A 22 -9.05 4.94 4.18
N THR A 23 -10.35 4.73 4.17
CA THR A 23 -10.99 3.76 3.27
C THR A 23 -10.78 4.17 1.82
N ARG A 24 -10.99 5.45 1.48
CA ARG A 24 -10.77 5.96 0.12
C ARG A 24 -9.32 5.83 -0.33
N PHE A 25 -8.38 6.10 0.57
CA PHE A 25 -6.96 5.93 0.30
C PHE A 25 -6.58 4.46 0.09
N GLY A 26 -7.07 3.56 0.95
CA GLY A 26 -6.91 2.11 0.79
C GLY A 26 -7.47 1.63 -0.55
N TRP A 27 -8.67 2.05 -0.93
CA TRP A 27 -9.26 1.72 -2.24
C TRP A 27 -8.42 2.18 -3.41
N THR A 28 -7.83 3.38 -3.33
CA THR A 28 -6.96 3.90 -4.40
C THR A 28 -5.74 3.01 -4.59
N LEU A 29 -5.08 2.61 -3.50
CA LEU A 29 -3.92 1.73 -3.54
C LEU A 29 -4.27 0.31 -4.00
N THR A 30 -5.44 -0.20 -3.60
CA THR A 30 -5.97 -1.47 -4.11
C THR A 30 -6.16 -1.42 -5.62
N ILE A 31 -6.76 -0.35 -6.16
CA ILE A 31 -6.95 -0.19 -7.61
C ILE A 31 -5.59 -0.15 -8.34
N ILE A 32 -4.62 0.60 -7.80
CA ILE A 32 -3.26 0.64 -8.36
C ILE A 32 -2.64 -0.76 -8.39
N MET A 33 -2.72 -1.49 -7.28
CA MET A 33 -2.20 -2.86 -7.18
C MET A 33 -2.87 -3.81 -8.19
N LEU A 34 -4.20 -3.71 -8.35
CA LEU A 34 -4.93 -4.52 -9.33
C LEU A 34 -4.48 -4.20 -10.76
N LEU A 35 -4.29 -2.93 -11.11
CA LEU A 35 -3.81 -2.54 -12.44
C LEU A 35 -2.41 -3.11 -12.72
N ILE A 36 -1.50 -3.05 -11.75
CA ILE A 36 -0.16 -3.62 -11.89
C ILE A 36 -0.23 -5.14 -12.04
N TYR A 37 -1.03 -5.80 -11.19
CA TYR A 37 -1.18 -7.26 -11.19
C TYR A 37 -1.77 -7.77 -12.51
N PHE A 38 -2.91 -7.23 -12.93
CA PHE A 38 -3.55 -7.63 -14.19
C PHE A 38 -2.74 -7.19 -15.40
N GLY A 39 -2.05 -6.05 -15.33
CA GLY A 39 -1.12 -5.61 -16.38
C GLY A 39 0.04 -6.58 -16.56
N PHE A 40 0.67 -7.01 -15.46
CA PHE A 40 1.77 -7.97 -15.50
C PHE A 40 1.32 -9.35 -15.96
N ILE A 41 0.18 -9.85 -15.46
CA ILE A 41 -0.39 -11.13 -15.92
C ILE A 41 -0.79 -11.07 -17.39
N GLY A 42 -1.38 -9.96 -17.84
CA GLY A 42 -1.69 -9.74 -19.25
C GLY A 42 -0.43 -9.82 -20.11
N LEU A 43 0.64 -9.15 -19.71
CA LEU A 43 1.93 -9.22 -20.40
C LEU A 43 2.47 -10.66 -20.48
N ILE A 44 2.37 -11.42 -19.40
CA ILE A 44 2.75 -12.85 -19.36
C ILE A 44 1.88 -13.71 -20.28
N ALA A 45 0.58 -13.42 -20.34
CA ALA A 45 -0.35 -14.21 -21.13
C ALA A 45 -0.19 -13.97 -22.63
N PHE A 46 -0.03 -12.71 -23.04
CA PHE A 46 -0.08 -12.31 -24.45
C PHE A 46 1.29 -12.14 -25.10
N ASP A 47 2.35 -11.79 -24.37
CA ASP A 47 3.66 -11.47 -24.95
C ASP A 47 4.82 -12.19 -24.24
N LYS A 48 4.78 -13.51 -24.28
CA LYS A 48 5.86 -14.38 -23.77
C LYS A 48 7.19 -14.15 -24.47
N ALA A 49 7.16 -13.73 -25.74
CA ALA A 49 8.36 -13.48 -26.53
C ALA A 49 9.14 -12.29 -25.97
N LEU A 50 8.44 -11.19 -25.63
CA LEU A 50 9.05 -10.01 -25.02
C LEU A 50 9.63 -10.33 -23.64
N LEU A 51 8.96 -11.16 -22.84
CA LEU A 51 9.49 -11.60 -21.54
C LEU A 51 10.71 -12.53 -21.65
N ALA A 52 10.86 -13.25 -22.76
CA ALA A 52 11.99 -14.13 -23.02
C ALA A 52 13.23 -13.40 -23.57
N VAL A 53 13.11 -12.11 -23.94
CA VAL A 53 14.24 -11.29 -24.39
C VAL A 53 15.30 -11.25 -23.30
N LYS A 54 16.52 -11.68 -23.62
CA LYS A 54 17.65 -11.65 -22.69
C LYS A 54 18.21 -10.23 -22.61
N ILE A 55 18.51 -9.77 -21.40
CA ILE A 55 19.11 -8.45 -21.15
C ILE A 55 20.61 -8.61 -20.90
N GLY A 56 21.40 -7.93 -21.73
CA GLY A 56 22.85 -8.12 -21.79
C GLY A 56 23.21 -9.53 -22.26
N GLY A 57 24.47 -9.81 -22.59
CA GLY A 57 24.90 -11.14 -23.04
C GLY A 57 24.75 -12.29 -22.02
N GLY A 58 23.98 -12.09 -20.94
CA GLY A 58 23.73 -13.04 -19.86
C GLY A 58 22.43 -13.83 -20.02
N THR A 59 22.03 -14.51 -18.94
CA THR A 59 20.85 -15.41 -18.89
C THR A 59 19.59 -14.75 -18.34
N ALA A 60 19.68 -13.52 -17.80
CA ALA A 60 18.55 -12.80 -17.25
C ALA A 60 17.60 -12.35 -18.36
N SER A 61 16.31 -12.69 -18.22
CA SER A 61 15.28 -12.26 -19.16
C SER A 61 14.61 -10.96 -18.71
N LEU A 62 14.06 -10.22 -19.66
CA LEU A 62 13.28 -9.02 -19.40
C LEU A 62 12.10 -9.31 -18.47
N GLY A 63 11.49 -10.48 -18.57
CA GLY A 63 10.43 -10.90 -17.66
C GLY A 63 10.88 -11.06 -16.21
N LEU A 64 12.10 -11.53 -15.97
CA LEU A 64 12.65 -11.60 -14.61
C LEU A 64 12.81 -10.20 -14.02
N VAL A 65 13.39 -9.26 -14.79
CA VAL A 65 13.59 -7.88 -14.35
C VAL A 65 12.25 -7.19 -14.08
N LEU A 66 11.27 -7.37 -14.97
CA LEU A 66 9.92 -6.82 -14.77
C LEU A 66 9.24 -7.42 -13.55
N GLY A 67 9.35 -8.73 -13.32
CA GLY A 67 8.79 -9.38 -12.14
C GLY A 67 9.39 -8.84 -10.83
N VAL A 68 10.72 -8.66 -10.79
CA VAL A 68 11.40 -8.04 -9.64
C VAL A 68 10.94 -6.59 -9.45
N ALA A 69 10.79 -5.82 -10.53
CA ALA A 69 10.28 -4.45 -10.46
C ALA A 69 8.86 -4.39 -9.86
N VAL A 70 7.97 -5.31 -10.25
CA VAL A 70 6.62 -5.43 -9.68
C VAL A 70 6.67 -5.73 -8.19
N ILE A 71 7.55 -6.64 -7.75
CA ILE A 71 7.72 -6.97 -6.32
C ILE A 71 8.18 -5.73 -5.53
N VAL A 72 9.21 -5.03 -6.00
CA VAL A 72 9.71 -3.81 -5.37
C VAL A 72 8.61 -2.75 -5.28
N LEU A 73 7.84 -2.58 -6.35
CA LEU A 73 6.76 -1.60 -6.41
C LEU A 73 5.61 -1.95 -5.45
N ALA A 74 5.31 -3.24 -5.27
CA ALA A 74 4.36 -3.71 -4.26
C ALA A 74 4.81 -3.36 -2.83
N PHE A 75 6.09 -3.58 -2.49
CA PHE A 75 6.64 -3.18 -1.20
C PHE A 75 6.56 -1.67 -0.97
N ILE A 76 6.85 -0.87 -2.00
CA ILE A 76 6.74 0.60 -1.93
C ILE A 76 5.29 1.01 -1.67
N LEU A 77 4.32 0.46 -2.40
CA LEU A 77 2.90 0.74 -2.21
C LEU A 77 2.43 0.37 -0.81
N THR A 78 2.83 -0.79 -0.29
CA THR A 78 2.52 -1.21 1.08
C THR A 78 3.17 -0.27 2.10
N GLY A 79 4.42 0.15 1.89
CA GLY A 79 5.11 1.10 2.76
C GLY A 79 4.40 2.46 2.81
N ILE A 80 4.02 3.01 1.66
CA ILE A 80 3.25 4.25 1.55
C ILE A 80 1.89 4.10 2.25
N TYR A 81 1.23 2.96 2.07
CA TYR A 81 -0.02 2.65 2.75
C TYR A 81 0.14 2.72 4.26
N VAL A 82 1.11 1.97 4.79
CA VAL A 82 1.36 1.84 6.23
C VAL A 82 1.75 3.20 6.82
N GLN A 83 2.64 3.96 6.16
CA GLN A 83 3.04 5.28 6.64
C GLN A 83 1.84 6.24 6.74
N ARG A 84 1.01 6.30 5.70
CA ARG A 84 -0.18 7.15 5.70
C ARG A 84 -1.24 6.65 6.68
N ALA A 85 -1.40 5.34 6.81
CA ALA A 85 -2.30 4.69 7.77
C ALA A 85 -1.78 4.72 9.21
N ASN A 86 -0.52 5.03 9.48
CA ASN A 86 0.00 5.13 10.85
C ASN A 86 0.04 6.58 11.38
N GLY A 87 -0.24 7.58 10.54
CA GLY A 87 -0.09 9.00 10.89
C GLY A 87 -0.79 9.48 12.17
N ARG A 88 -1.89 8.85 12.61
CA ARG A 88 -2.57 9.18 13.89
C ARG A 88 -1.85 8.61 15.11
N PHE A 89 -1.31 7.38 15.01
CA PHE A 89 -0.48 6.80 16.06
C PHE A 89 0.82 7.56 16.19
N ASP A 90 1.46 7.91 15.07
CA ASP A 90 2.67 8.73 15.09
C ASP A 90 2.42 10.13 15.66
N GLN A 91 1.27 10.76 15.38
CA GLN A 91 0.91 12.04 15.99
C GLN A 91 0.70 11.93 17.50
N LEU A 92 0.00 10.89 17.98
CA LEU A 92 -0.19 10.65 19.41
C LEU A 92 1.16 10.34 20.09
N THR A 93 1.98 9.49 19.49
CA THR A 93 3.32 9.16 20.00
C THR A 93 4.24 10.38 19.98
N ALA A 94 4.16 11.25 18.97
CA ALA A 94 4.93 12.49 18.88
C ALA A 94 4.47 13.55 19.90
N ALA A 95 3.18 13.59 20.24
CA ALA A 95 2.67 14.43 21.32
C ALA A 95 3.13 13.88 22.69
N LEU A 96 3.03 12.57 22.90
CA LEU A 96 3.47 11.91 24.13
C LEU A 96 4.98 12.05 24.37
N LYS A 97 5.81 11.94 23.31
CA LYS A 97 7.26 12.18 23.37
C LYS A 97 7.62 13.62 23.72
N ARG A 98 6.88 14.60 23.16
CA ARG A 98 7.05 16.02 23.49
C ARG A 98 6.69 16.32 24.94
N ASP A 99 5.60 15.76 25.45
CA ASP A 99 5.19 15.94 26.84
C ASP A 99 6.11 15.22 27.84
N LEU A 100 6.75 14.12 27.43
CA LEU A 100 7.69 13.36 28.26
C LEU A 100 9.16 13.79 28.11
N GLY A 101 9.45 14.82 27.31
CA GLY A 101 10.79 15.44 27.23
C GLY A 101 11.92 14.49 26.81
N ARG A 102 11.69 13.61 25.82
CA ARG A 102 12.74 12.82 25.15
C ARG A 102 12.56 12.80 23.64
#